data_AF-A0A9E4ZH50-F1
#
_entry.id   AF-A0A9E4ZH50-F1
#
_cell.length_a   1.000
_cell.length_b   1.000
_cell.length_c   1.000
_cell.angle_alpha   90.00
_cell.angle_beta   90.00
_cell.angle_gamma   90.00
#
_symmetry.space_group_name_H-M   'P 1'
#
loop_
_entity.id
_entity.type
_entity.pdbx_description
1 polymer ?
#
loop_
_entity_poly.entity_id
_entity_poly.type
_entity_poly.pdbx_seq_one_letter_code
_entity_poly.pdbx_strand_id
1 'polypeptide(L)'
;MSEAWVNRWFTPNACSFCDDVFAELADVVFMDAWLPEYSKDSKGTSLALVRSSFVNDIFSDGIESSQIDANTISIDKIVQSQAGVIDLKRDLLSYRLYIEQKNKLNSHKKRVRLSDNISLIKKNEFQIKIKMQQLSKSVLKECFQENKFNTSKFKGEMQYNLRIMNRIQLLNKFFKLPSQFIQKIKYHIEK
;
A
#
# COMPACT_ATOMS: atom_id res chain seq x y z
N MET A 1 6.63 -8.01 8.15
CA MET A 1 6.85 -6.58 7.82
C MET A 1 6.96 -5.77 9.11
N SER A 2 7.78 -4.71 9.12
CA SER A 2 7.97 -3.89 10.33
C SER A 2 6.74 -3.04 10.66
N GLU A 3 6.48 -2.85 11.96
CA GLU A 3 5.35 -2.03 12.46
C GLU A 3 5.42 -0.60 11.91
N ALA A 4 6.63 -0.02 11.85
CA ALA A 4 6.87 1.34 11.39
C ALA A 4 6.43 1.55 9.93
N TRP A 5 6.70 0.58 9.06
CA TRP A 5 6.33 0.64 7.65
C TRP A 5 4.82 0.50 7.45
N VAL A 6 4.23 -0.55 8.01
CA VAL A 6 2.79 -0.87 7.88
C VAL A 6 1.91 0.27 8.41
N ASN A 7 2.39 0.97 9.44
CA ASN A 7 1.68 2.06 10.09
C ASN A 7 2.10 3.46 9.63
N ARG A 8 2.97 3.57 8.61
CA ARG A 8 3.36 4.83 7.97
C ARG A 8 3.98 5.87 8.92
N TRP A 9 4.67 5.43 9.97
CA TRP A 9 5.20 6.31 11.01
C TRP A 9 6.06 7.42 10.42
N PHE A 10 7.03 7.10 9.57
CA PHE A 10 7.95 8.09 9.04
C PHE A 10 7.61 8.54 7.61
N THR A 11 6.41 8.22 7.12
CA THR A 11 6.07 8.53 5.74
C THR A 11 5.91 10.06 5.54
N PRO A 12 6.54 10.64 4.51
CA PRO A 12 6.32 12.04 4.15
C PRO A 12 4.86 12.33 3.81
N ASN A 13 4.39 13.56 4.10
CA ASN A 13 3.01 13.94 3.83
C ASN A 13 2.70 13.91 2.33
N ALA A 14 3.65 14.31 1.48
CA ALA A 14 3.52 14.28 0.03
C ALA A 14 3.18 12.88 -0.52
N CYS A 15 3.73 11.81 0.09
CA CYS A 15 3.44 10.43 -0.31
C CYS A 15 1.97 10.03 -0.08
N SER A 16 1.21 10.79 0.70
CA SER A 16 -0.23 10.59 0.89
C SER A 16 -1.06 11.15 -0.28
N PHE A 17 -0.46 11.95 -1.17
CA PHE A 17 -1.15 12.59 -2.30
C PHE A 17 -0.64 12.14 -3.67
N CYS A 18 0.29 11.18 -3.69
CA CYS A 18 0.71 10.53 -4.93
C CYS A 18 -0.41 9.62 -5.44
N ASP A 19 -0.82 9.82 -6.69
CA ASP A 19 -1.81 8.99 -7.38
C ASP A 19 -1.18 8.05 -8.43
N ASP A 20 0.13 8.09 -8.63
CA ASP A 20 0.81 7.12 -9.49
C ASP A 20 1.20 5.86 -8.72
N VAL A 21 0.72 4.70 -9.18
CA VAL A 21 1.00 3.37 -8.62
C VAL A 21 2.09 2.65 -9.43
N PHE A 22 2.06 2.79 -10.75
CA PHE A 22 2.78 1.93 -11.68
C PHE A 22 3.78 2.71 -12.53
N ALA A 23 4.30 3.83 -11.98
CA ALA A 23 5.28 4.70 -12.63
C ALA A 23 4.97 4.88 -14.12
N GLU A 24 3.82 5.52 -14.40
CA GLU A 24 3.15 5.43 -15.70
C GLU A 24 3.96 5.99 -16.88
N LEU A 25 4.91 6.88 -16.58
CA LEU A 25 5.79 7.53 -17.55
C LEU A 25 7.13 6.80 -17.72
N ALA A 26 7.37 5.72 -16.99
CA ALA A 26 8.60 4.95 -17.13
C ALA A 26 8.50 3.96 -18.29
N ASP A 27 9.62 3.77 -19.00
CA ASP A 27 9.78 2.77 -20.06
C ASP A 27 9.61 1.34 -19.55
N VAL A 28 10.06 1.09 -18.32
CA VAL A 28 9.94 -0.18 -17.60
C VAL A 28 9.77 0.07 -16.11
N VAL A 29 8.99 -0.78 -15.46
CA VAL A 29 8.70 -0.70 -14.02
C VAL A 29 8.87 -2.07 -13.39
N PHE A 30 9.59 -2.10 -12.27
CA PHE A 30 9.80 -3.30 -11.46
C PHE A 30 9.09 -3.16 -10.13
N MET A 31 8.51 -4.26 -9.67
CA MET A 31 7.75 -4.33 -8.42
C MET A 31 8.01 -5.66 -7.73
N ASP A 32 7.99 -5.67 -6.39
CA ASP A 32 8.04 -6.90 -5.62
C ASP A 32 6.79 -7.77 -5.90
N ALA A 33 6.99 -9.06 -6.17
CA ALA A 33 5.92 -10.00 -6.43
C ALA A 33 5.27 -10.50 -5.12
N TRP A 34 4.39 -9.70 -4.52
CA TRP A 34 3.60 -10.05 -3.33
C TRP A 34 2.49 -11.07 -3.62
N LEU A 35 2.82 -12.22 -4.21
CA LEU A 35 1.89 -13.32 -4.48
C LEU A 35 2.33 -14.59 -3.72
N PRO A 36 1.38 -15.43 -3.27
CA PRO A 36 1.70 -16.64 -2.51
C PRO A 36 2.74 -17.54 -3.17
N GLU A 37 2.65 -17.71 -4.49
CA GLU A 37 3.55 -18.52 -5.32
C GLU A 37 5.02 -18.02 -5.31
N TYR A 38 5.27 -16.73 -5.12
CA TYR A 38 6.62 -16.15 -5.09
C TYR A 38 7.13 -15.86 -3.66
N SER A 39 6.22 -15.73 -2.70
CA SER A 39 6.52 -15.26 -1.34
C SER A 39 7.48 -16.14 -0.51
N LYS A 40 7.71 -17.38 -0.92
CA LYS A 40 8.57 -18.34 -0.21
C LYS A 40 10.00 -18.40 -0.78
N ASP A 41 10.24 -17.83 -1.96
CA ASP A 41 11.57 -17.83 -2.55
C ASP A 41 12.42 -16.70 -1.93
N SER A 42 13.53 -17.07 -1.30
CA SER A 42 14.47 -16.11 -0.70
C SER A 42 15.29 -15.34 -1.73
N LYS A 43 15.40 -15.84 -2.96
CA LYS A 43 16.03 -15.11 -4.07
C LYS A 43 15.14 -13.97 -4.57
N GLY A 44 13.84 -14.08 -4.32
CA GLY A 44 12.84 -13.09 -4.71
C GLY A 44 12.43 -13.19 -6.18
N THR A 45 11.30 -12.57 -6.48
CA THR A 45 10.78 -12.44 -7.85
C THR A 45 10.26 -11.03 -8.02
N SER A 46 10.60 -10.42 -9.15
CA SER A 46 10.07 -9.11 -9.53
C SER A 46 9.00 -9.27 -10.60
N LEU A 47 7.94 -8.47 -10.51
CA LEU A 47 7.03 -8.22 -11.60
C LEU A 47 7.60 -7.09 -12.46
N ALA A 48 7.61 -7.26 -13.77
CA ALA A 48 8.01 -6.23 -14.71
C ALA A 48 6.83 -5.80 -15.57
N LEU A 49 6.68 -4.50 -15.78
CA LEU A 49 5.79 -3.91 -16.78
C LEU A 49 6.67 -3.12 -17.75
N VAL A 50 6.72 -3.57 -19.00
CA VAL A 50 7.53 -2.97 -20.07
C VAL A 50 6.60 -2.24 -21.04
N ARG A 51 6.91 -0.97 -21.32
CA ARG A 51 6.15 -0.10 -22.24
C ARG A 51 6.94 0.25 -23.49
N SER A 52 8.24 0.45 -23.35
CA SER A 52 9.14 0.76 -24.46
C SER A 52 9.41 -0.49 -25.30
N SER A 53 9.25 -0.38 -26.61
CA SER A 53 9.59 -1.47 -27.54
C SER A 53 11.06 -1.85 -27.44
N PHE A 54 11.95 -0.85 -27.36
CA PHE A 54 13.39 -1.07 -27.21
C PHE A 54 13.73 -1.90 -25.97
N VAL A 55 13.10 -1.62 -24.83
CA VAL A 55 13.32 -2.41 -23.61
C VAL A 55 12.71 -3.80 -23.73
N ASN A 56 11.58 -3.93 -24.42
CA ASN A 56 10.96 -5.23 -24.68
C ASN A 56 11.86 -6.13 -25.54
N ASP A 57 12.57 -5.56 -26.51
CA ASP A 57 13.55 -6.28 -27.33
C ASP A 57 14.70 -6.80 -26.45
N ILE A 58 15.25 -5.95 -25.56
CA ILE A 58 16.28 -6.38 -24.59
C ILE A 58 15.80 -7.53 -23.69
N PHE A 59 14.55 -7.46 -23.20
CA PHE A 59 13.97 -8.54 -22.41
C PHE A 59 13.83 -9.82 -23.22
N SER A 60 13.40 -9.71 -24.48
CA SER A 60 13.23 -10.85 -25.37
C SER A 60 14.56 -11.54 -25.64
N ASP A 61 15.60 -10.78 -25.99
CA ASP A 61 16.97 -11.28 -26.19
C ASP A 61 17.52 -11.94 -24.91
N GLY A 62 17.27 -11.34 -23.75
CA GLY A 62 17.67 -11.87 -22.45
C GLY A 62 16.98 -13.19 -22.09
N ILE A 63 15.71 -13.35 -22.47
CA ILE A 63 14.96 -14.60 -22.30
C ILE A 63 15.47 -15.67 -23.27
N GLU A 64 15.64 -15.33 -24.56
CA GLU A 64 16.14 -16.26 -25.58
C GLU A 64 17.55 -16.77 -25.25
N SER A 65 18.42 -15.89 -24.76
CA SER A 65 19.79 -16.23 -24.32
C SER A 65 19.85 -16.84 -22.91
N SER A 66 18.71 -17.10 -22.26
CA SER A 66 18.63 -17.67 -20.90
C SER A 66 19.34 -16.85 -19.82
N GLN A 67 19.51 -15.55 -20.03
CA GLN A 67 20.03 -14.61 -19.03
C GLN A 67 18.93 -14.12 -18.09
N ILE A 68 17.67 -14.14 -18.54
CA ILE A 68 16.48 -13.75 -17.79
C ILE A 68 15.53 -14.94 -17.73
N ASP A 69 15.24 -15.41 -16.51
CA ASP A 69 14.13 -16.34 -16.26
C ASP A 69 12.87 -15.53 -15.99
N ALA A 70 11.98 -15.46 -16.97
CA ALA A 70 10.74 -14.70 -16.89
C ALA A 70 9.59 -15.43 -17.57
N ASN A 71 8.40 -15.26 -16.98
CA ASN A 71 7.15 -15.79 -17.52
C ASN A 71 6.10 -14.67 -17.55
N THR A 72 5.15 -14.77 -18.48
CA THR A 72 4.02 -13.85 -18.53
C THR A 72 3.10 -14.06 -17.33
N ILE A 73 2.48 -12.99 -16.86
CA ILE A 73 1.56 -13.01 -15.73
C ILE A 73 0.31 -12.19 -16.07
N SER A 74 -0.85 -12.62 -15.56
CA SER A 74 -2.10 -11.91 -15.81
C SER A 74 -2.17 -10.56 -15.08
N ILE A 75 -2.91 -9.62 -15.66
CA ILE A 75 -3.15 -8.30 -15.04
C ILE A 75 -3.80 -8.46 -13.66
N ASP A 76 -4.73 -9.40 -13.49
CA ASP A 76 -5.40 -9.64 -12.20
C ASP A 76 -4.41 -10.03 -11.10
N LYS A 77 -3.39 -10.81 -11.43
CA LYS A 77 -2.32 -11.18 -10.50
C LYS A 77 -1.44 -9.98 -10.15
N ILE A 78 -1.16 -9.09 -11.10
CA ILE A 78 -0.45 -7.84 -10.83
C ILE A 78 -1.28 -6.96 -9.87
N VAL A 79 -2.57 -6.79 -10.14
CA VAL A 79 -3.50 -6.04 -9.29
C VAL A 79 -3.59 -6.65 -7.89
N GLN A 80 -3.69 -7.98 -7.79
CA GLN A 80 -3.68 -8.70 -6.52
C GLN A 80 -2.38 -8.45 -5.74
N SER A 81 -1.23 -8.56 -6.41
CA SER A 81 0.09 -8.34 -5.82
C SER A 81 0.23 -6.92 -5.27
N GLN A 82 -0.24 -5.91 -6.03
CA GLN A 82 -0.09 -4.50 -5.68
C GLN A 82 -1.31 -3.90 -4.96
N ALA A 83 -2.25 -4.74 -4.50
CA ALA A 83 -3.53 -4.31 -3.93
C ALA A 83 -3.39 -3.31 -2.78
N GLY A 84 -2.37 -3.46 -1.93
CA GLY A 84 -2.11 -2.54 -0.82
C GLY A 84 -1.74 -1.12 -1.27
N VAL A 85 -0.92 -1.00 -2.32
CA VAL A 85 -0.54 0.32 -2.87
C VAL A 85 -1.69 0.93 -3.65
N ILE A 86 -2.45 0.11 -4.38
CA ILE A 86 -3.67 0.53 -5.09
C ILE A 86 -4.68 1.12 -4.09
N ASP A 87 -5.01 0.41 -3.02
CA ASP A 87 -5.92 0.88 -1.95
C ASP A 87 -5.44 2.22 -1.37
N LEU A 88 -4.13 2.35 -1.12
CA LEU A 88 -3.53 3.58 -0.60
C LEU A 88 -3.64 4.76 -1.57
N LYS A 89 -3.40 4.55 -2.87
CA LYS A 89 -3.31 5.63 -3.89
C LYS A 89 -4.60 5.85 -4.67
N ARG A 90 -5.63 5.02 -4.46
CA ARG A 90 -6.97 5.16 -5.04
C ARG A 90 -8.00 5.45 -3.96
N ASP A 91 -8.40 4.43 -3.21
CA ASP A 91 -9.49 4.54 -2.21
C ASP A 91 -9.15 5.53 -1.11
N LEU A 92 -8.03 5.33 -0.40
CA LEU A 92 -7.64 6.20 0.71
C LEU A 92 -7.25 7.59 0.24
N LEU A 93 -6.76 7.73 -1.00
CA LEU A 93 -6.52 9.05 -1.59
C LEU A 93 -7.82 9.81 -1.81
N SER A 94 -8.87 9.17 -2.34
CA SER A 94 -10.18 9.80 -2.55
C SER A 94 -10.75 10.40 -1.26
N TYR A 95 -10.60 9.67 -0.14
CA TYR A 95 -11.04 10.13 1.17
C TYR A 95 -10.18 11.25 1.73
N ARG A 96 -8.85 11.20 1.55
CA ARG A 96 -7.96 12.30 1.95
C ARG A 96 -8.32 13.60 1.25
N LEU A 97 -8.55 13.54 -0.06
CA LEU A 97 -8.96 14.71 -0.85
C LEU A 97 -10.31 15.27 -0.38
N TYR A 98 -11.26 14.40 -0.03
CA TYR A 98 -12.54 14.80 0.55
C TYR A 98 -12.36 15.55 1.89
N ILE A 99 -11.50 15.04 2.79
CA ILE A 99 -11.23 15.69 4.07
C ILE A 99 -10.51 17.04 3.89
N GLU A 100 -9.54 17.13 2.99
CA GLU A 100 -8.87 18.41 2.69
C GLU A 100 -9.83 19.45 2.14
N GLN A 101 -10.70 19.05 1.21
CA GLN A 101 -11.73 19.94 0.67
C GLN A 101 -12.69 20.43 1.77
N LYS A 102 -13.15 19.53 2.63
CA LYS A 102 -14.02 19.87 3.78
C LYS A 102 -13.34 20.85 4.73
N ASN A 103 -12.04 20.72 4.93
CA ASN A 103 -11.23 21.60 5.78
C ASN A 103 -10.74 22.88 5.07
N LYS A 104 -11.20 23.14 3.83
CA LYS A 104 -10.79 24.29 3.01
C LYS A 104 -9.28 24.40 2.82
N LEU A 105 -8.59 23.26 2.76
CA LEU A 105 -7.16 23.21 2.45
C LEU A 105 -6.98 23.22 0.93
N ASN A 106 -5.94 23.91 0.45
CA ASN A 106 -5.59 23.94 -0.96
C ASN A 106 -5.03 22.58 -1.39
N SER A 107 -5.89 21.74 -1.97
CA SER A 107 -5.48 20.47 -2.55
C SER A 107 -5.11 20.63 -4.02
N HIS A 108 -4.04 19.97 -4.44
CA HIS A 108 -3.69 19.88 -5.86
C HIS A 108 -4.74 19.04 -6.59
N LYS A 109 -5.11 19.43 -7.81
CA LYS A 109 -5.98 18.61 -8.66
C LYS A 109 -5.33 17.24 -8.88
N LYS A 110 -6.06 16.17 -8.54
CA LYS A 110 -5.65 14.77 -8.75
C LYS A 110 -6.57 14.10 -9.76
N ARG A 111 -6.09 12.98 -10.32
CA ARG A 111 -6.89 12.15 -11.24
C ARG A 111 -7.96 11.36 -10.50
N VAL A 112 -7.71 11.07 -9.23
CA VAL A 112 -8.66 10.40 -8.34
C VAL A 112 -9.74 11.41 -7.91
N ARG A 113 -11.00 11.06 -8.16
CA ARG A 113 -12.16 11.82 -7.69
C ARG A 113 -12.25 11.71 -6.17
N LEU A 114 -12.43 12.84 -5.49
CA LEU A 114 -12.70 12.86 -4.05
C LEU A 114 -14.01 12.13 -3.73
N SER A 115 -14.03 11.39 -2.63
CA SER A 115 -15.16 10.58 -2.20
C SER A 115 -15.05 10.27 -0.72
N ASP A 116 -16.18 10.20 -0.02
CA ASP A 116 -16.26 9.71 1.35
C ASP A 116 -16.78 8.26 1.45
N ASN A 117 -16.97 7.61 0.30
CA ASN A 117 -17.47 6.25 0.17
C ASN A 117 -16.39 5.19 0.46
N ILE A 118 -15.83 5.25 1.67
CA ILE A 118 -14.98 4.20 2.23
C ILE A 118 -15.57 3.73 3.57
N SER A 119 -15.30 2.48 3.94
CA SER A 119 -15.87 1.91 5.17
C SER A 119 -15.43 2.66 6.42
N LEU A 120 -16.29 2.68 7.45
CA LEU A 120 -15.96 3.29 8.75
C LEU A 120 -14.68 2.70 9.36
N ILE A 121 -14.45 1.40 9.15
CA ILE A 121 -13.22 0.73 9.56
C ILE A 121 -12.01 1.37 8.88
N LYS A 122 -12.02 1.54 7.55
CA LYS A 122 -10.93 2.20 6.81
C LYS A 122 -10.74 3.66 7.26
N LYS A 123 -11.83 4.40 7.52
CA LYS A 123 -11.77 5.78 8.06
C LYS A 123 -11.04 5.81 9.41
N ASN A 124 -11.39 4.89 10.32
CA ASN A 124 -10.76 4.79 11.64
C ASN A 124 -9.29 4.38 11.56
N GLU A 125 -8.96 3.36 10.75
CA GLU A 125 -7.57 2.95 10.52
C GLU A 125 -6.73 4.11 9.95
N PHE A 126 -7.29 4.86 9.00
CA PHE A 126 -6.64 6.05 8.44
C PHE A 126 -6.33 7.09 9.54
N GLN A 127 -7.31 7.43 10.38
CA GLN A 127 -7.13 8.42 11.45
C GLN A 127 -6.05 7.99 12.46
N ILE A 128 -6.04 6.72 12.85
CA ILE A 128 -5.03 6.18 13.77
C ILE A 128 -3.63 6.23 13.13
N LYS A 129 -3.51 5.90 11.84
CA LYS A 129 -2.24 6.01 11.11
C LYS A 129 -1.74 7.45 10.99
N ILE A 130 -2.63 8.43 10.76
CA ILE A 130 -2.25 9.85 10.77
C ILE A 130 -1.73 10.28 12.14
N LYS A 131 -2.41 9.89 13.23
CA LYS A 131 -1.95 10.18 14.60
C LYS A 131 -0.56 9.59 14.86
N MET A 132 -0.34 8.32 14.52
CA MET A 132 0.97 7.68 14.67
C MET A 132 2.04 8.37 13.83
N GLN A 133 1.73 8.81 12.61
CA GLN A 133 2.66 9.54 11.75
C GLN A 133 3.03 10.93 12.29
N GLN A 134 2.08 11.62 12.94
CA GLN A 134 2.36 12.92 13.56
C GLN A 134 3.22 12.74 14.81
N LEU A 135 2.83 11.78 15.65
CA LEU A 135 3.54 11.44 16.89
C LEU A 135 4.97 10.96 16.62
N SER A 136 5.17 10.13 15.59
CA SER A 136 6.50 9.62 15.23
C SER A 136 7.45 10.75 14.86
N LYS A 137 6.96 11.79 14.17
CA LYS A 137 7.74 12.97 13.78
C LYS A 137 8.06 13.85 14.98
N SER A 138 7.12 14.04 15.92
CA SER A 138 7.37 14.82 17.14
C SER A 138 8.37 14.12 18.05
N VAL A 139 8.15 12.84 18.35
CA VAL A 139 9.05 12.06 19.22
C VAL A 139 10.44 11.94 18.60
N LEU A 140 10.53 11.74 17.27
CA LEU A 140 11.83 11.71 16.59
C LEU A 140 12.58 13.04 16.73
N LYS A 141 11.88 14.18 16.61
CA LYS A 141 12.47 15.51 16.79
C LYS A 141 13.06 15.69 18.20
N GLU A 142 12.34 15.24 19.23
CA GLU A 142 12.81 15.27 20.62
C GLU A 142 14.05 14.38 20.83
N CYS A 143 14.03 13.15 20.31
CA CYS A 143 15.17 12.24 20.41
C CYS A 143 16.45 12.78 19.75
N PHE A 144 16.32 13.52 18.64
CA PHE A 144 17.46 14.19 18.01
C PHE A 144 18.02 15.32 18.87
N GLN A 145 17.18 16.06 19.59
CA GLN A 145 17.64 17.10 20.52
C GLN A 145 18.41 16.52 21.72
N GLU A 146 18.01 15.34 22.18
CA GLU A 146 18.67 14.62 23.29
C GLU A 146 19.93 13.84 22.86
N ASN A 147 20.29 13.84 21.56
CA ASN A 147 21.39 13.05 20.97
C ASN A 147 21.36 11.55 21.32
N LYS A 148 20.18 11.02 21.68
CA LYS A 148 19.97 9.63 22.06
C LYS A 148 18.64 9.14 21.51
N PHE A 149 18.68 8.30 20.48
CA PHE A 149 17.48 7.61 20.01
C PHE A 149 17.19 6.40 20.89
N ASN A 150 16.12 6.47 21.67
CA ASN A 150 15.65 5.34 22.48
C ASN A 150 14.46 4.65 21.81
N THR A 151 14.73 3.52 21.15
CA THR A 151 13.73 2.70 20.46
C THR A 151 12.60 2.24 21.39
N SER A 152 12.89 1.95 22.66
CA SER A 152 11.88 1.47 23.62
C SER A 152 10.89 2.58 24.01
N LYS A 153 11.40 3.79 24.29
CA LYS A 153 10.58 5.00 24.51
C LYS A 153 9.72 5.27 23.28
N PHE A 154 10.34 5.27 22.09
CA PHE A 154 9.64 5.50 20.83
C PHE A 154 8.50 4.51 20.59
N LYS A 155 8.75 3.21 20.80
CA LYS A 155 7.73 2.18 20.66
C LYS A 155 6.63 2.29 21.73
N GLY A 156 6.98 2.72 22.94
CA GLY A 156 6.04 3.01 24.02
C GLY A 156 5.00 4.07 23.61
N GLU A 157 5.46 5.17 23.02
CA GLU A 157 4.58 6.24 22.52
C GLU A 157 3.58 5.74 21.46
N MET A 158 4.00 4.78 20.63
CA MET A 158 3.14 4.19 19.60
C MET A 158 2.16 3.15 20.15
N GLN A 159 2.42 2.59 21.33
CA GLN A 159 1.76 1.36 21.81
C GLN A 159 0.25 1.52 21.97
N TYR A 160 -0.23 2.69 22.42
CA TYR A 160 -1.65 2.96 22.55
C TYR A 160 -2.39 2.84 21.20
N ASN A 161 -1.88 3.53 20.17
CA ASN A 161 -2.46 3.49 18.83
C ASN A 161 -2.33 2.09 18.19
N LEU A 162 -1.21 1.39 18.41
CA LEU A 162 -1.02 0.01 17.96
C LEU A 162 -2.05 -0.95 18.57
N ARG A 163 -2.36 -0.83 19.88
CA ARG A 163 -3.36 -1.67 20.53
C ARG A 163 -4.75 -1.48 19.93
N ILE A 164 -5.14 -0.24 19.63
CA ILE A 164 -6.41 0.06 18.97
C ILE A 164 -6.42 -0.51 17.54
N MET A 165 -5.35 -0.28 16.78
CA MET A 165 -5.20 -0.81 15.42
C MET A 165 -5.34 -2.33 15.39
N ASN A 166 -4.66 -3.04 16.30
CA ASN A 166 -4.72 -4.50 16.37
C ASN A 166 -6.14 -5.01 16.69
N ARG A 167 -6.88 -4.33 17.58
CA ARG A 167 -8.29 -4.67 17.86
C ARG A 167 -9.17 -4.53 16.62
N ILE A 168 -9.01 -3.43 15.87
CA ILE A 168 -9.75 -3.20 14.62
C ILE A 168 -9.43 -4.30 13.60
N GLN A 169 -8.16 -4.62 13.42
CA GLN A 169 -7.72 -5.64 12.47
C GLN A 169 -8.21 -7.05 12.82
N LEU A 170 -8.22 -7.40 14.12
CA LEU A 170 -8.75 -8.68 14.59
C LEU A 170 -10.25 -8.79 14.27
N LEU A 171 -11.04 -7.78 14.63
CA LEU A 171 -12.47 -7.75 14.31
C LEU A 171 -12.71 -7.87 12.80
N ASN A 172 -11.95 -7.12 11.99
CA ASN A 172 -12.08 -7.16 10.54
C ASN A 172 -11.73 -8.54 9.94
N LYS A 173 -10.78 -9.29 10.53
CA LYS A 173 -10.51 -10.68 10.12
C LYS A 173 -11.69 -11.62 10.38
N PHE A 174 -12.44 -11.42 11.46
CA PHE A 174 -13.64 -12.22 11.75
C PHE A 174 -14.80 -11.91 10.80
N PHE A 175 -14.91 -10.68 10.32
CA PHE A 175 -15.97 -10.26 9.38
C PHE A 175 -15.59 -10.43 7.90
N LYS A 176 -14.31 -10.61 7.57
CA LYS A 176 -13.87 -10.98 6.22
C LYS A 176 -14.17 -12.46 5.97
N LEU A 177 -15.35 -12.74 5.43
CA LEU A 177 -15.62 -14.02 4.77
C LEU A 177 -14.54 -14.28 3.70
N PRO A 178 -14.04 -15.52 3.54
CA PRO A 178 -13.14 -15.84 2.45
C PRO A 178 -13.78 -15.40 1.13
N SER A 179 -13.07 -14.64 0.30
CA SER A 179 -13.57 -14.20 -1.02
C SER A 179 -14.03 -15.38 -1.89
N GLN A 180 -13.49 -16.57 -1.66
CA GLN A 180 -13.91 -17.84 -2.24
C GLN A 180 -15.35 -18.24 -1.89
N PHE A 181 -15.83 -17.87 -0.71
CA PHE A 181 -17.21 -18.13 -0.26
C PHE A 181 -18.21 -17.19 -0.96
N ILE A 182 -17.85 -15.92 -1.14
CA ILE A 182 -18.71 -14.94 -1.81
C ILE A 182 -18.82 -15.24 -3.31
N GLN A 183 -17.73 -15.67 -3.96
CA GLN A 183 -17.76 -16.12 -5.36
C GLN A 183 -18.61 -17.39 -5.55
N LYS A 184 -18.54 -18.37 -4.63
CA LYS A 184 -19.40 -19.56 -4.66
C LYS A 184 -20.89 -19.26 -4.49
N ILE A 185 -21.22 -18.30 -3.61
CA ILE A 185 -22.62 -17.89 -3.39
C ILE A 185 -23.18 -17.16 -4.62
N LYS A 186 -22.42 -16.27 -5.26
CA LYS A 186 -22.83 -15.63 -6.52
C LYS A 186 -23.12 -16.63 -7.64
N TYR A 187 -22.27 -17.64 -7.80
CA TYR A 187 -22.46 -18.70 -8.80
C TYR A 187 -23.70 -19.58 -8.57
N HIS A 188 -24.22 -19.65 -7.34
CA HIS A 188 -25.43 -20.42 -7.00
C HIS A 188 -26.72 -19.61 -6.99
N ILE A 189 -26.64 -18.27 -7.01
CA ILE A 189 -27.82 -17.39 -7.07
C ILE A 189 -28.14 -17.02 -8.53
N GLU A 190 -27.17 -17.10 -9.44
CA GLU A 190 -27.34 -16.83 -10.89
C GLU A 190 -27.65 -18.10 -11.72
N LYS A 191 -28.13 -19.17 -11.08
CA LYS A 191 -28.56 -20.42 -11.73
C LYS A 191 -29.99 -20.76 -11.32
#